data_AF-L2G6I1-F1
#
_entry.id   AF-L2G6I1-F1
#
_cell.length_a   1.000
_cell.length_b   1.000
_cell.length_c   1.000
_cell.angle_alpha   90.00
_cell.angle_beta   90.00
_cell.angle_gamma   90.00
#
_symmetry.space_group_name_H-M   'P 1'
#
loop_
_entity.id
_entity.type
_entity.pdbx_description
1 polymer ?
#
loop_
_entity_poly.entity_id
_entity_poly.type
_entity_poly.pdbx_seq_one_letter_code
_entity_poly.pdbx_strand_id
1 'polypeptide(L)'
;MSRPIRKRGRKPAIPKPPAMQDHGGEGPIGGFKSFYAIRRLIRIYRDTMYQCYFPFLSEKDLEVRWENGISDTDGPSYALLMSLCAVSSQMAAMNAVFDDTLLQGISIPDSKLYFTEAVSNIPVHIPQSQNLDYLRSFGLLAVYSLRHGNHSDLHRYLGLYHASVAQHGFHDESRWPDDITTFEVDDRRRLFWCAYRLEVHSACVLGHVVRMPESQVSVLYPRITPAMDPETQAWTAGWDYITDLFRLLEYAIFSLHGCKNRKAVLAVLYDKPAPTTLLNSLAQLKANKARILLGLTEADGEFQSNRCKYMSVQITCTETLVNIMALLYCQAPAQEVMTLANSFLEEVIKAPLIMFKVASIQIVHQLLGVGHMLRNASRYEHGVYRTEAKRLITFLGDLVKNLEHDIPSAAEAAERLLELAEATS
;
A
#
# COMPACT_ATOMS: atom_id res chain seq x y z
N MET A 1 -49.30 -10.01 47.41
CA MET A 1 -49.55 -8.68 46.80
C MET A 1 -49.09 -8.72 45.36
N SER A 2 -50.06 -8.76 44.45
CA SER A 2 -49.88 -8.98 43.01
C SER A 2 -49.63 -7.65 42.30
N ARG A 3 -48.59 -7.56 41.46
CA ARG A 3 -48.38 -6.45 40.50
C ARG A 3 -48.52 -6.96 39.06
N PRO A 4 -49.08 -6.14 38.13
CA PRO A 4 -49.78 -6.65 36.96
C PRO A 4 -48.90 -6.77 35.71
N ILE A 5 -49.21 -7.76 34.88
CA ILE A 5 -48.63 -8.02 33.57
C ILE A 5 -49.22 -7.05 32.54
N ARG A 6 -48.39 -6.20 31.92
CA ARG A 6 -48.80 -5.35 30.80
C ARG A 6 -48.96 -6.19 29.52
N LYS A 7 -50.20 -6.34 29.05
CA LYS A 7 -50.53 -6.84 27.70
C LYS A 7 -49.97 -5.89 26.64
N ARG A 8 -49.09 -6.37 25.77
CA ARG A 8 -48.65 -5.65 24.56
C ARG A 8 -49.77 -5.71 23.50
N GLY A 9 -50.22 -4.55 23.05
CA GLY A 9 -51.18 -4.41 21.96
C GLY A 9 -50.61 -4.85 20.60
N ARG A 10 -51.48 -5.37 19.74
CA ARG A 10 -51.23 -5.73 18.34
C ARG A 10 -50.78 -4.49 17.54
N LYS A 11 -49.68 -4.60 16.78
CA LYS A 11 -49.32 -3.60 15.75
C LYS A 11 -50.34 -3.63 14.60
N PRO A 12 -50.80 -2.48 14.07
CA PRO A 12 -51.62 -2.44 12.87
C PRO A 12 -50.80 -2.78 11.62
N ALA A 13 -51.42 -3.50 10.68
CA ALA A 13 -50.83 -3.87 9.41
C ALA A 13 -50.76 -2.65 8.47
N ILE A 14 -49.59 -2.41 7.89
CA ILE A 14 -49.37 -1.38 6.86
C ILE A 14 -49.75 -2.00 5.50
N PRO A 15 -50.52 -1.32 4.62
CA PRO A 15 -50.89 -1.86 3.31
C PRO A 15 -49.68 -1.83 2.37
N LYS A 16 -49.51 -2.91 1.59
CA LYS A 16 -48.51 -2.97 0.50
C LYS A 16 -48.87 -1.98 -0.62
N PRO A 17 -47.90 -1.23 -1.18
CA PRO A 17 -48.13 -0.44 -2.38
C PRO A 17 -48.25 -1.34 -3.63
N PRO A 18 -48.93 -0.87 -4.70
CA PRO A 18 -49.24 -1.67 -5.88
C PRO A 18 -47.98 -1.91 -6.73
N ALA A 19 -47.94 -3.09 -7.36
CA ALA A 19 -46.87 -3.50 -8.26
C ALA A 19 -46.76 -2.55 -9.45
N MET A 20 -45.61 -1.88 -9.59
CA MET A 20 -45.23 -1.26 -10.85
C MET A 20 -44.73 -2.36 -11.79
N GLN A 21 -45.33 -2.38 -12.98
CA GLN A 21 -44.93 -3.23 -14.09
C GLN A 21 -43.53 -2.84 -14.55
N ASP A 22 -42.68 -3.86 -14.62
CA ASP A 22 -41.31 -3.78 -15.08
C ASP A 22 -41.31 -3.65 -16.60
N HIS A 23 -40.99 -2.46 -17.12
CA HIS A 23 -40.71 -2.27 -18.53
C HIS A 23 -39.25 -2.60 -18.78
N GLY A 24 -39.05 -3.71 -19.51
CA GLY A 24 -37.77 -4.36 -19.70
C GLY A 24 -36.69 -3.48 -20.34
N GLY A 25 -35.49 -3.68 -19.81
CA GLY A 25 -34.25 -3.11 -20.31
C GLY A 25 -33.04 -3.56 -19.47
N GLU A 26 -32.98 -4.81 -19.02
CA GLU A 26 -31.84 -5.32 -18.25
C GLU A 26 -30.98 -6.25 -19.11
N GLY A 27 -29.77 -5.80 -19.42
CA GLY A 27 -28.65 -6.72 -19.67
C GLY A 27 -28.36 -7.54 -18.40
N PRO A 28 -27.60 -8.65 -18.49
CA PRO A 28 -27.44 -9.56 -17.36
C PRO A 28 -26.69 -8.88 -16.20
N ILE A 29 -27.43 -8.41 -15.19
CA ILE A 29 -26.88 -7.94 -13.92
C ILE A 29 -26.42 -9.19 -13.16
N GLY A 30 -25.19 -9.62 -13.41
CA GLY A 30 -24.56 -10.66 -12.62
C GLY A 30 -24.41 -10.15 -11.18
N GLY A 31 -25.07 -10.80 -10.22
CA GLY A 31 -24.89 -10.50 -8.80
C GLY A 31 -23.41 -10.54 -8.38
N PHE A 32 -23.04 -9.91 -7.27
CA PHE A 32 -21.63 -9.77 -6.89
C PHE A 32 -20.87 -11.10 -6.68
N LYS A 33 -21.59 -12.20 -6.45
CA LYS A 33 -21.03 -13.56 -6.39
C LYS A 33 -20.91 -14.25 -7.76
N SER A 34 -21.18 -13.54 -8.85
CA SER A 34 -21.08 -14.08 -10.20
C SER A 34 -19.65 -14.52 -10.49
N PHE A 35 -19.50 -15.78 -10.91
CA PHE A 35 -18.20 -16.36 -11.24
C PHE A 35 -17.45 -15.55 -12.31
N TYR A 36 -18.18 -14.98 -13.27
CA TYR A 36 -17.59 -14.16 -14.33
C TYR A 36 -17.06 -12.82 -13.80
N ALA A 37 -17.80 -12.16 -12.91
CA ALA A 37 -17.37 -10.93 -12.25
C ALA A 37 -16.12 -11.19 -11.38
N ILE A 38 -16.15 -12.26 -10.59
CA ILE A 38 -15.04 -12.66 -9.72
C ILE A 38 -13.78 -12.97 -10.55
N ARG A 39 -13.90 -13.76 -11.62
CA ARG A 39 -12.77 -14.07 -12.50
C ARG A 39 -12.20 -12.80 -13.16
N ARG A 40 -13.05 -11.83 -13.50
CA ARG A 40 -12.60 -10.52 -14.00
C ARG A 40 -11.83 -9.74 -12.93
N LEU A 41 -12.32 -9.71 -11.70
CA LEU A 41 -11.66 -9.04 -10.57
C LEU A 41 -10.31 -9.67 -10.22
N ILE A 42 -10.17 -11.00 -10.34
CA ILE A 42 -8.87 -11.69 -10.18
C ILE A 42 -7.87 -11.22 -11.25
N ARG A 43 -8.30 -11.09 -12.51
CA ARG A 43 -7.45 -10.56 -13.58
C ARG A 43 -7.05 -9.11 -13.33
N ILE A 44 -7.98 -8.28 -12.87
CA ILE A 44 -7.69 -6.89 -12.48
C ILE A 44 -6.67 -6.83 -11.34
N TYR A 45 -6.76 -7.73 -10.36
CA TYR A 45 -5.77 -7.81 -9.28
C TYR A 45 -4.37 -8.12 -9.82
N ARG A 46 -4.28 -9.12 -10.71
CA ARG A 46 -3.03 -9.51 -11.35
C ARG A 46 -2.46 -8.39 -12.20
N ASP A 47 -3.31 -7.69 -12.94
CA ASP A 47 -2.92 -6.56 -13.77
C ASP A 47 -2.35 -5.41 -12.93
N THR A 48 -2.95 -5.15 -11.75
CA THR A 48 -2.65 -3.96 -10.95
C THR A 48 -1.86 -4.28 -9.68
N MET A 49 -2.55 -4.66 -8.62
CA MET A 49 -2.02 -4.78 -7.26
C MET A 49 -0.86 -5.77 -7.15
N TYR A 50 -0.94 -6.91 -7.84
CA TYR A 50 0.11 -7.91 -7.87
C TYR A 50 1.39 -7.36 -8.51
N GLN A 51 1.27 -6.74 -9.69
CA GLN A 51 2.39 -6.16 -10.44
C GLN A 51 3.02 -4.97 -9.73
N CYS A 52 2.27 -4.24 -8.91
CA CYS A 52 2.71 -2.93 -8.43
C CYS A 52 3.17 -2.92 -6.97
N TYR A 53 2.43 -3.55 -6.06
CA TYR A 53 2.64 -3.30 -4.63
C TYR A 53 2.49 -4.52 -3.74
N PHE A 54 1.41 -5.28 -3.87
CA PHE A 54 1.06 -6.29 -2.87
C PHE A 54 0.84 -7.67 -3.50
N PRO A 55 1.89 -8.38 -3.92
CA PRO A 55 1.81 -9.77 -4.38
C PRO A 55 1.57 -10.74 -3.20
N PHE A 56 0.40 -10.67 -2.58
CA PHE A 56 0.03 -11.51 -1.43
C PHE A 56 -0.15 -13.01 -1.76
N LEU A 57 -0.43 -13.32 -3.04
CA LEU A 57 -0.48 -14.67 -3.60
C LEU A 57 0.50 -14.74 -4.78
N SER A 58 1.05 -15.91 -5.09
CA SER A 58 1.82 -16.10 -6.33
C SER A 58 0.91 -16.06 -7.56
N GLU A 59 1.49 -15.70 -8.71
CA GLU A 59 0.75 -15.61 -9.98
C GLU A 59 0.10 -16.94 -10.38
N LYS A 60 0.83 -18.06 -10.22
CA LYS A 60 0.31 -19.40 -10.47
C LYS A 60 -0.90 -19.71 -9.58
N ASP A 61 -0.83 -19.34 -8.31
CA ASP A 61 -1.89 -19.58 -7.34
C ASP A 61 -3.15 -18.75 -7.66
N LEU A 62 -2.98 -17.48 -8.08
CA LEU A 62 -4.09 -16.65 -8.57
C LEU A 62 -4.81 -17.25 -9.79
N GLU A 63 -4.07 -17.92 -10.67
CA GLU A 63 -4.64 -18.51 -11.89
C GLU A 63 -5.43 -19.79 -11.60
N VAL A 64 -4.87 -20.69 -10.80
CA VAL A 64 -5.39 -22.07 -10.67
C VAL A 64 -6.37 -22.25 -9.51
N ARG A 65 -6.24 -21.48 -8.42
CA ARG A 65 -6.95 -21.73 -7.16
C ARG A 65 -8.47 -21.71 -7.29
N TRP A 66 -8.99 -20.79 -8.10
CA TRP A 66 -10.44 -20.61 -8.31
C TRP A 66 -10.86 -20.86 -9.77
N GLU A 67 -10.01 -21.52 -10.57
CA GLU A 67 -10.30 -21.79 -11.99
C GLU A 67 -11.53 -22.67 -12.18
N ASN A 68 -11.68 -23.68 -11.32
CA ASN A 68 -12.75 -24.68 -11.40
C ASN A 68 -14.00 -24.32 -10.58
N GLY A 69 -14.03 -23.13 -9.96
CA GLY A 69 -15.14 -22.67 -9.13
C GLY A 69 -14.71 -22.16 -7.77
N ILE A 70 -15.67 -21.59 -7.03
CA ILE A 70 -15.47 -21.09 -5.68
C ILE A 70 -15.92 -22.18 -4.71
N SER A 71 -14.95 -22.82 -4.06
CA SER A 71 -15.23 -23.82 -3.02
C SER A 71 -15.44 -23.14 -1.67
N ASP A 72 -16.36 -23.69 -0.87
CA ASP A 72 -16.63 -23.35 0.54
C ASP A 72 -16.76 -21.85 0.87
N THR A 73 -18.00 -21.37 1.02
CA THR A 73 -18.27 -19.96 1.36
C THR A 73 -17.91 -19.59 2.78
N ASP A 74 -17.63 -20.55 3.66
CA ASP A 74 -17.45 -20.30 5.10
C ASP A 74 -15.96 -20.40 5.51
N GLY A 75 -15.06 -20.46 4.52
CA GLY A 75 -13.63 -20.73 4.71
C GLY A 75 -12.71 -19.51 4.58
N PRO A 76 -11.46 -19.61 5.09
CA PRO A 76 -10.43 -18.58 4.96
C PRO A 76 -10.08 -18.25 3.50
N SER A 77 -10.17 -19.23 2.60
CA SER A 77 -9.96 -19.03 1.16
C SER A 77 -11.02 -18.11 0.54
N TYR A 78 -12.28 -18.21 1.00
CA TYR A 78 -13.36 -17.33 0.54
C TYR A 78 -13.22 -15.91 1.08
N ALA A 79 -12.86 -15.76 2.36
CA ALA A 79 -12.54 -14.44 2.93
C ALA A 79 -11.41 -13.75 2.15
N LEU A 80 -10.39 -14.51 1.75
CA LEU A 80 -9.30 -14.01 0.91
C LEU A 80 -9.80 -13.59 -0.48
N LEU A 81 -10.60 -14.43 -1.14
CA LEU A 81 -11.18 -14.12 -2.44
C LEU A 81 -12.01 -12.82 -2.41
N MET A 82 -12.89 -12.68 -1.41
CA MET A 82 -13.71 -11.47 -1.25
C MET A 82 -12.85 -10.24 -0.93
N SER A 83 -11.80 -10.38 -0.12
CA SER A 83 -10.86 -9.29 0.16
C SER A 83 -10.14 -8.83 -1.12
N LEU A 84 -9.73 -9.77 -1.96
CA LEU A 84 -9.11 -9.51 -3.26
C LEU A 84 -10.11 -8.79 -4.19
N CYS A 85 -11.33 -9.30 -4.30
CA CYS A 85 -12.38 -8.69 -5.11
C CYS A 85 -12.73 -7.26 -4.65
N ALA A 86 -12.69 -6.97 -3.35
CA ALA A 86 -12.91 -5.62 -2.82
C ALA A 86 -11.85 -4.63 -3.34
N VAL A 87 -10.57 -5.00 -3.25
CA VAL A 87 -9.48 -4.16 -3.77
C VAL A 87 -9.58 -4.01 -5.29
N SER A 88 -9.79 -5.11 -6.03
CA SER A 88 -9.89 -5.06 -7.49
C SER A 88 -11.08 -4.23 -7.99
N SER A 89 -12.23 -4.31 -7.31
CA SER A 89 -13.42 -3.55 -7.68
C SER A 89 -13.18 -2.05 -7.47
N GLN A 90 -12.47 -1.69 -6.40
CA GLN A 90 -12.04 -0.31 -6.17
C GLN A 90 -11.13 0.19 -7.31
N MET A 91 -10.16 -0.62 -7.75
CA MET A 91 -9.30 -0.28 -8.89
C MET A 91 -10.10 -0.06 -10.18
N ALA A 92 -11.05 -0.94 -10.44
CA ALA A 92 -11.91 -0.85 -11.61
C ALA A 92 -12.77 0.42 -11.58
N ALA A 93 -13.34 0.77 -10.44
CA ALA A 93 -14.15 1.99 -10.27
C ALA A 93 -13.34 3.27 -10.53
N MET A 94 -12.02 3.25 -10.32
CA MET A 94 -11.11 4.36 -10.61
C MET A 94 -10.54 4.33 -12.04
N ASN A 95 -10.95 3.36 -12.88
CA ASN A 95 -10.32 3.09 -14.18
C ASN A 95 -8.79 2.97 -14.06
N ALA A 96 -8.32 2.32 -12.99
CA ALA A 96 -6.90 2.20 -12.65
C ALA A 96 -6.38 0.81 -13.05
N VAL A 97 -6.47 0.47 -14.33
CA VAL A 97 -5.98 -0.79 -14.91
C VAL A 97 -5.02 -0.50 -16.06
N PHE A 98 -4.02 -1.35 -16.27
CA PHE A 98 -3.13 -1.24 -17.42
C PHE A 98 -3.77 -1.79 -18.70
N ASP A 99 -4.67 -2.78 -18.57
CA ASP A 99 -5.43 -3.34 -19.68
C ASP A 99 -6.92 -2.91 -19.63
N ASP A 100 -7.27 -1.92 -20.45
CA ASP A 100 -8.63 -1.37 -20.54
C ASP A 100 -9.69 -2.39 -20.99
N THR A 101 -9.28 -3.48 -21.65
CA THR A 101 -10.23 -4.54 -22.04
C THR A 101 -10.86 -5.23 -20.82
N LEU A 102 -10.19 -5.15 -19.66
CA LEU A 102 -10.70 -5.67 -18.40
C LEU A 102 -11.91 -4.89 -17.86
N LEU A 103 -12.15 -3.67 -18.32
CA LEU A 103 -13.31 -2.86 -17.93
C LEU A 103 -14.50 -3.01 -18.88
N GLN A 104 -14.29 -3.62 -20.05
CA GLN A 104 -15.31 -3.72 -21.08
C GLN A 104 -16.31 -4.86 -20.82
N GLY A 105 -17.58 -4.59 -21.11
CA GLY A 105 -18.63 -5.60 -21.26
C GLY A 105 -19.20 -6.20 -19.97
N ILE A 106 -18.87 -5.68 -18.78
CA ILE A 106 -19.38 -6.16 -17.49
C ILE A 106 -19.60 -5.00 -16.53
N SER A 107 -20.77 -4.96 -15.88
CA SER A 107 -20.96 -4.11 -14.70
C SER A 107 -20.23 -4.72 -13.50
N ILE A 108 -19.19 -4.05 -13.03
CA ILE A 108 -18.43 -4.48 -11.86
C ILE A 108 -19.17 -4.00 -10.60
N PRO A 109 -19.54 -4.92 -9.68
CA PRO A 109 -20.24 -4.56 -8.45
C PRO A 109 -19.39 -3.70 -7.50
N ASP A 110 -20.05 -2.91 -6.65
CA ASP A 110 -19.39 -2.04 -5.67
C ASP A 110 -18.45 -2.83 -4.74
N SER A 111 -17.24 -2.31 -4.61
CA SER A 111 -16.17 -2.80 -3.74
C SER A 111 -16.61 -3.02 -2.28
N LYS A 112 -17.53 -2.18 -1.78
CA LYS A 112 -18.03 -2.27 -0.40
C LYS A 112 -18.80 -3.57 -0.13
N LEU A 113 -19.46 -4.14 -1.13
CA LEU A 113 -20.16 -5.42 -1.01
C LEU A 113 -19.17 -6.54 -0.72
N TYR A 114 -18.10 -6.61 -1.50
CA TYR A 114 -17.02 -7.59 -1.31
C TYR A 114 -16.28 -7.38 0.01
N PHE A 115 -16.02 -6.13 0.40
CA PHE A 115 -15.43 -5.83 1.71
C PHE A 115 -16.31 -6.36 2.84
N THR A 116 -17.61 -6.04 2.83
CA THR A 116 -18.54 -6.49 3.88
C THR A 116 -18.62 -8.01 3.95
N GLU A 117 -18.65 -8.68 2.80
CA GLU A 117 -18.65 -10.15 2.71
C GLU A 117 -17.33 -10.76 3.22
N ALA A 118 -16.19 -10.17 2.92
CA ALA A 118 -14.91 -10.64 3.45
C ALA A 118 -14.89 -10.56 4.97
N VAL A 119 -15.41 -9.47 5.54
CA VAL A 119 -15.45 -9.22 6.98
C VAL A 119 -16.40 -10.17 7.71
N SER A 120 -17.58 -10.46 7.14
CA SER A 120 -18.51 -11.41 7.74
C SER A 120 -17.94 -12.83 7.81
N ASN A 121 -16.96 -13.16 6.97
CA ASN A 121 -16.28 -14.45 6.93
C ASN A 121 -14.98 -14.49 7.76
N ILE A 122 -14.62 -13.41 8.45
CA ILE A 122 -13.55 -13.44 9.45
C ILE A 122 -14.15 -13.90 10.78
N PRO A 123 -13.67 -15.02 11.34
CA PRO A 123 -14.18 -15.52 12.61
C PRO A 123 -13.80 -14.58 13.76
N VAL A 124 -14.69 -14.48 14.76
CA VAL A 124 -14.42 -13.72 16.00
C VAL A 124 -13.20 -14.26 16.73
N HIS A 125 -13.00 -15.58 16.67
CA HIS A 125 -11.83 -16.26 17.21
C HIS A 125 -11.09 -16.94 16.08
N ILE A 126 -9.92 -16.42 15.73
CA ILE A 126 -9.07 -17.02 14.71
C ILE A 126 -8.57 -18.36 15.24
N PRO A 127 -8.76 -19.47 14.51
CA PRO A 127 -8.27 -20.78 14.92
C PRO A 127 -6.77 -20.76 15.22
N GLN A 128 -6.32 -21.61 16.15
CA GLN A 128 -4.90 -21.73 16.52
C GLN A 128 -4.02 -22.25 15.38
N SER A 129 -4.61 -22.91 14.39
CA SER A 129 -3.89 -23.32 13.17
C SER A 129 -3.56 -22.09 12.33
N GLN A 130 -2.27 -21.83 12.12
CA GLN A 130 -1.82 -20.74 11.25
C GLN A 130 -2.35 -20.95 9.83
N ASN A 131 -3.35 -20.17 9.43
CA ASN A 131 -3.85 -20.15 8.06
C ASN A 131 -3.34 -18.89 7.35
N LEU A 132 -2.48 -19.08 6.33
CA LEU A 132 -1.92 -17.99 5.55
C LEU A 132 -2.99 -17.14 4.87
N ASP A 133 -4.14 -17.72 4.53
CA ASP A 133 -5.21 -16.97 3.86
C ASP A 133 -5.87 -15.94 4.79
N TYR A 134 -5.91 -16.17 6.11
CA TYR A 134 -6.32 -15.12 7.05
C TYR A 134 -5.31 -13.97 7.10
N LEU A 135 -4.00 -14.28 7.15
CA LEU A 135 -2.96 -13.24 7.11
C LEU A 135 -3.04 -12.41 5.81
N ARG A 136 -3.22 -13.06 4.66
CA ARG A 136 -3.43 -12.40 3.36
C ARG A 136 -4.69 -11.55 3.35
N SER A 137 -5.79 -12.06 3.92
CA SER A 137 -7.05 -11.32 4.04
C SER A 137 -6.87 -10.06 4.88
N PHE A 138 -6.22 -10.14 6.04
CA PHE A 138 -5.94 -8.96 6.87
C PHE A 138 -5.08 -7.95 6.13
N GLY A 139 -4.04 -8.40 5.42
CA GLY A 139 -3.22 -7.54 4.58
C GLY A 139 -4.05 -6.81 3.51
N LEU A 140 -4.88 -7.52 2.76
CA LEU A 140 -5.72 -6.93 1.71
C LEU A 140 -6.80 -5.99 2.25
N LEU A 141 -7.43 -6.33 3.37
CA LEU A 141 -8.41 -5.46 4.03
C LEU A 141 -7.76 -4.19 4.58
N ALA A 142 -6.52 -4.29 5.08
CA ALA A 142 -5.72 -3.13 5.45
C ALA A 142 -5.42 -2.25 4.23
N VAL A 143 -5.01 -2.84 3.09
CA VAL A 143 -4.79 -2.11 1.84
C VAL A 143 -6.08 -1.41 1.36
N TYR A 144 -7.21 -2.12 1.33
CA TYR A 144 -8.51 -1.54 0.99
C TYR A 144 -8.85 -0.34 1.88
N SER A 145 -8.67 -0.51 3.19
CA SER A 145 -8.97 0.53 4.18
C SER A 145 -8.06 1.76 4.02
N LEU A 146 -6.77 1.56 3.75
CA LEU A 146 -5.83 2.65 3.43
C LEU A 146 -6.31 3.43 2.21
N ARG A 147 -6.65 2.74 1.12
CA ARG A 147 -7.09 3.39 -0.13
C ARG A 147 -8.42 4.14 0.01
N HIS A 148 -9.29 3.72 0.92
CA HIS A 148 -10.52 4.43 1.25
C HIS A 148 -10.35 5.55 2.31
N GLY A 149 -9.14 5.77 2.83
CA GLY A 149 -8.89 6.73 3.90
C GLY A 149 -9.50 6.33 5.26
N ASN A 150 -9.90 5.07 5.42
CA ASN A 150 -10.47 4.56 6.67
C ASN A 150 -9.36 4.08 7.62
N HIS A 151 -8.80 5.02 8.38
CA HIS A 151 -7.67 4.74 9.28
C HIS A 151 -8.04 3.78 10.43
N SER A 152 -9.31 3.76 10.85
CA SER A 152 -9.79 2.87 11.92
C SER A 152 -9.68 1.41 11.47
N ASP A 153 -10.24 1.10 10.30
CA ASP A 153 -10.19 -0.27 9.76
C ASP A 153 -8.77 -0.66 9.34
N LEU A 154 -7.97 0.27 8.81
CA LEU A 154 -6.56 0.06 8.55
C LEU A 154 -5.82 -0.44 9.82
N HIS A 155 -5.96 0.26 10.94
CA HIS A 155 -5.33 -0.16 12.19
C HIS A 155 -5.89 -1.46 12.76
N ARG A 156 -7.19 -1.69 12.58
CA ARG A 156 -7.84 -2.94 13.00
C ARG A 156 -7.22 -4.14 12.29
N TYR A 157 -7.11 -4.10 10.97
CA TYR A 157 -6.58 -5.23 10.20
C TYR A 157 -5.07 -5.37 10.30
N LEU A 158 -4.30 -4.27 10.34
CA LEU A 158 -2.88 -4.33 10.69
C LEU A 158 -2.68 -4.93 12.09
N GLY A 159 -3.52 -4.57 13.05
CA GLY A 159 -3.50 -5.14 14.40
C GLY A 159 -3.74 -6.66 14.40
N LEU A 160 -4.76 -7.13 13.68
CA LEU A 160 -5.05 -8.56 13.52
C LEU A 160 -3.91 -9.31 12.83
N TYR A 161 -3.33 -8.72 11.79
CA TYR A 161 -2.16 -9.27 11.10
C TYR A 161 -0.98 -9.42 12.07
N HIS A 162 -0.57 -8.34 12.75
CA HIS A 162 0.59 -8.36 13.65
C HIS A 162 0.39 -9.27 14.87
N ALA A 163 -0.83 -9.31 15.43
CA ALA A 163 -1.16 -10.24 16.50
C ALA A 163 -1.01 -11.70 16.03
N SER A 164 -1.46 -12.00 14.81
CA SER A 164 -1.32 -13.34 14.22
C SER A 164 0.14 -13.67 13.92
N VAL A 165 0.95 -12.71 13.47
CA VAL A 165 2.40 -12.89 13.23
C VAL A 165 3.14 -13.17 14.54
N ALA A 166 2.82 -12.44 15.62
CA ALA A 166 3.41 -12.65 16.94
C ALA A 166 3.00 -14.00 17.54
N GLN A 167 1.71 -14.35 17.46
CA GLN A 167 1.16 -15.59 18.01
C GLN A 167 1.79 -16.84 17.37
N HIS A 168 1.99 -16.83 16.05
CA HIS A 168 2.49 -18.00 15.31
C HIS A 168 3.99 -17.91 14.97
N GLY A 169 4.70 -16.88 15.45
CA GLY A 169 6.12 -16.70 15.15
C GLY A 169 6.44 -16.48 13.66
N PHE A 170 5.51 -15.91 12.89
CA PHE A 170 5.67 -15.79 11.43
C PHE A 170 6.82 -14.87 10.99
N HIS A 171 7.31 -14.02 11.91
CA HIS A 171 8.44 -13.11 11.71
C HIS A 171 9.81 -13.81 11.75
N ASP A 172 9.86 -15.12 11.97
CA ASP A 172 11.09 -15.90 12.11
C ASP A 172 10.96 -17.19 11.30
N GLU A 173 11.76 -17.33 10.24
CA GLU A 173 11.75 -18.50 9.35
C GLU A 173 12.04 -19.81 10.08
N SER A 174 12.79 -19.77 11.20
CA SER A 174 13.09 -20.97 11.98
C SER A 174 11.87 -21.56 12.70
N ARG A 175 10.76 -20.82 12.74
CA ARG A 175 9.49 -21.24 13.34
C ARG A 175 8.46 -21.71 12.31
N TRP A 176 8.79 -21.66 11.03
CA TRP A 176 7.90 -22.15 9.99
C TRP A 176 7.91 -23.69 9.96
N PRO A 177 6.87 -24.36 9.45
CA PRO A 177 6.86 -25.81 9.40
C PRO A 177 7.99 -26.35 8.50
N ASP A 178 8.66 -27.41 8.91
CA ASP A 178 9.82 -27.99 8.19
C ASP A 178 9.43 -28.69 6.88
N ASP A 179 8.16 -29.05 6.71
CA ASP A 179 7.62 -29.84 5.59
C ASP A 179 7.07 -28.99 4.44
N ILE A 180 7.31 -27.67 4.46
CA ILE A 180 6.86 -26.76 3.41
C ILE A 180 7.78 -26.76 2.18
N THR A 181 7.18 -26.59 1.01
CA THR A 181 7.95 -26.52 -0.24
C THR A 181 8.75 -25.23 -0.33
N THR A 182 9.81 -25.22 -1.15
CA THR A 182 10.56 -24.02 -1.48
C THR A 182 9.67 -22.89 -1.99
N PHE A 183 8.69 -23.19 -2.84
CA PHE A 183 7.75 -22.21 -3.35
C PHE A 183 6.90 -21.57 -2.24
N GLU A 184 6.45 -22.39 -1.28
CA GLU A 184 5.68 -21.90 -0.14
C GLU A 184 6.50 -20.97 0.77
N VAL A 185 7.79 -21.28 0.99
CA VAL A 185 8.72 -20.38 1.70
C VAL A 185 8.75 -19.00 1.05
N ASP A 186 8.89 -18.93 -0.28
CA ASP A 186 8.95 -17.65 -1.00
C ASP A 186 7.60 -16.91 -0.98
N ASP A 187 6.47 -17.62 -0.96
CA ASP A 187 5.14 -17.02 -0.75
C ASP A 187 4.97 -16.42 0.65
N ARG A 188 5.47 -17.11 1.69
CA ARG A 188 5.46 -16.60 3.07
C ARG A 188 6.32 -15.34 3.19
N ARG A 189 7.52 -15.34 2.60
CA ARG A 189 8.40 -14.16 2.54
C ARG A 189 7.74 -12.97 1.84
N ARG A 190 7.13 -13.19 0.68
CA ARG A 190 6.38 -12.15 -0.05
C ARG A 190 5.26 -11.55 0.81
N LEU A 191 4.45 -12.40 1.43
CA LEU A 191 3.36 -11.98 2.33
C LEU A 191 3.89 -11.13 3.49
N PHE A 192 4.97 -11.55 4.14
CA PHE A 192 5.60 -10.83 5.24
C PHE A 192 6.03 -9.42 4.82
N TRP A 193 6.85 -9.33 3.77
CA TRP A 193 7.43 -8.07 3.31
C TRP A 193 6.39 -7.12 2.68
N CYS A 194 5.30 -7.65 2.12
CA CYS A 194 4.14 -6.85 1.71
C CYS A 194 3.52 -6.10 2.90
N ALA A 195 3.22 -6.83 3.97
CA ALA A 195 2.60 -6.24 5.16
C ALA A 195 3.56 -5.32 5.91
N TYR A 196 4.86 -5.66 5.95
CA TYR A 196 5.90 -4.78 6.49
C TYR A 196 5.93 -3.42 5.78
N ARG A 197 5.99 -3.39 4.44
CA ARG A 197 5.99 -2.11 3.70
C ARG A 197 4.70 -1.33 3.91
N LEU A 198 3.56 -2.00 4.02
CA LEU A 198 2.28 -1.35 4.35
C LEU A 198 2.32 -0.71 5.76
N GLU A 199 2.88 -1.40 6.76
CA GLU A 199 3.05 -0.87 8.13
C GLU A 199 3.98 0.34 8.13
N VAL A 200 5.14 0.26 7.47
CA VAL A 200 6.09 1.39 7.43
C VAL A 200 5.50 2.58 6.66
N HIS A 201 4.85 2.34 5.52
CA HIS A 201 4.17 3.40 4.77
C HIS A 201 3.12 4.10 5.63
N SER A 202 2.20 3.33 6.24
CA SER A 202 1.15 3.89 7.07
C SER A 202 1.70 4.63 8.30
N ALA A 203 2.76 4.12 8.93
CA ALA A 203 3.42 4.79 10.04
C ALA A 203 4.06 6.12 9.61
N CYS A 204 4.68 6.15 8.41
CA CYS A 204 5.27 7.35 7.84
C CYS A 204 4.22 8.45 7.60
N VAL A 205 3.05 8.07 7.07
CA VAL A 205 2.01 9.01 6.66
C VAL A 205 1.13 9.46 7.83
N LEU A 206 0.71 8.52 8.67
CA LEU A 206 -0.26 8.74 9.74
C LEU A 206 0.42 9.01 11.10
N GLY A 207 1.73 8.84 11.19
CA GLY A 207 2.52 9.15 12.39
C GLY A 207 2.33 8.17 13.55
N HIS A 208 1.78 6.97 13.32
CA HIS A 208 1.72 5.93 14.35
C HIS A 208 3.05 5.17 14.49
N VAL A 209 3.13 4.32 15.52
CA VAL A 209 4.29 3.46 15.75
C VAL A 209 4.36 2.33 14.73
N VAL A 210 5.56 1.93 14.32
CA VAL A 210 5.79 0.70 13.58
C VAL A 210 5.70 -0.47 14.56
N ARG A 211 4.67 -1.31 14.42
CA ARG A 211 4.35 -2.37 15.40
C ARG A 211 5.33 -3.53 15.40
N MET A 212 5.91 -3.82 14.25
CA MET A 212 6.86 -4.91 14.06
C MET A 212 8.12 -4.34 13.41
N PRO A 213 9.11 -3.93 14.22
CA PRO A 213 10.32 -3.33 13.70
C PRO A 213 11.21 -4.35 13.02
N GLU A 214 11.90 -3.94 11.97
CA GLU A 214 12.77 -4.82 11.17
C GLU A 214 13.84 -5.53 12.01
N SER A 215 14.38 -4.86 13.02
CA SER A 215 15.39 -5.42 13.94
C SER A 215 14.97 -6.69 14.69
N GLN A 216 13.68 -7.03 14.70
CA GLN A 216 13.13 -8.23 15.35
C GLN A 216 12.67 -9.29 14.36
N VAL A 217 13.01 -9.13 13.08
CA VAL A 217 12.56 -9.98 11.98
C VAL A 217 13.72 -10.84 11.48
N SER A 218 13.46 -12.13 11.31
CA SER A 218 14.37 -13.11 10.71
C SER A 218 13.71 -13.78 9.50
N VAL A 219 13.30 -12.94 8.54
CA VAL A 219 12.70 -13.34 7.25
C VAL A 219 13.59 -12.84 6.13
N LEU A 220 13.97 -13.73 5.21
CA LEU A 220 14.78 -13.41 4.04
C LEU A 220 13.90 -12.88 2.89
N TYR A 221 14.54 -12.36 1.85
CA TYR A 221 13.82 -12.00 0.62
C TYR A 221 13.42 -13.25 -0.18
N PRO A 222 12.32 -13.17 -0.96
CA PRO A 222 11.95 -14.22 -1.91
C PRO A 222 13.10 -14.49 -2.89
N ARG A 223 13.35 -15.75 -3.23
CA ARG A 223 14.47 -16.07 -4.13
C ARG A 223 14.19 -15.66 -5.56
N ILE A 224 15.19 -15.06 -6.19
CA ILE A 224 15.28 -14.90 -7.64
C ILE A 224 15.94 -16.16 -8.20
N THR A 225 15.24 -16.86 -9.10
CA THR A 225 15.73 -18.11 -9.69
C THR A 225 16.02 -17.92 -11.18
N PRO A 226 17.04 -18.61 -11.73
CA PRO A 226 17.33 -18.55 -13.18
C PRO A 226 16.19 -19.05 -14.08
N ALA A 227 15.23 -19.79 -13.52
CA ALA A 227 14.06 -20.28 -14.23
C ALA A 227 12.99 -19.19 -14.49
N MET A 228 13.06 -18.06 -13.80
CA MET A 228 12.17 -16.92 -14.00
C MET A 228 12.55 -16.20 -15.29
N ASP A 229 11.57 -15.61 -15.98
CA ASP A 229 11.84 -14.73 -17.11
C ASP A 229 12.66 -13.50 -16.66
N PRO A 230 13.51 -12.92 -17.54
CA PRO A 230 14.37 -11.79 -17.18
C PRO A 230 13.61 -10.59 -16.60
N GLU A 231 12.40 -10.30 -17.10
CA GLU A 231 11.58 -9.23 -16.55
C GLU A 231 11.07 -9.52 -15.14
N THR A 232 10.63 -10.74 -14.84
CA THR A 232 10.22 -11.12 -13.49
C THR A 232 11.41 -11.09 -12.53
N GLN A 233 12.61 -11.44 -13.00
CA GLN A 233 13.83 -11.27 -12.22
C GLN A 233 14.08 -9.77 -11.93
N ALA A 234 14.01 -8.91 -12.95
CA ALA A 234 14.20 -7.47 -12.80
C ALA A 234 13.18 -6.85 -11.84
N TRP A 235 11.90 -7.21 -12.00
CA TRP A 235 10.82 -6.78 -11.14
C TRP A 235 11.02 -7.23 -9.69
N THR A 236 11.38 -8.50 -9.47
CA THR A 236 11.61 -9.03 -8.11
C THR A 236 12.79 -8.33 -7.44
N ALA A 237 13.91 -8.14 -8.17
CA ALA A 237 15.06 -7.41 -7.63
C ALA A 237 14.73 -5.94 -7.33
N GLY A 238 13.87 -5.31 -8.15
CA GLY A 238 13.39 -3.94 -7.91
C GLY A 238 12.50 -3.86 -6.69
N TRP A 239 11.65 -4.86 -6.50
CA TRP A 239 10.76 -4.98 -5.35
C TRP A 239 11.53 -5.17 -4.03
N ASP A 240 12.58 -6.00 -4.04
CA ASP A 240 13.49 -6.18 -2.90
C ASP A 240 14.22 -4.86 -2.59
N TYR A 241 14.72 -4.17 -3.62
CA TYR A 241 15.39 -2.89 -3.47
C TYR A 241 14.46 -1.80 -2.89
N ILE A 242 13.20 -1.72 -3.33
CA ILE A 242 12.21 -0.85 -2.70
C ILE A 242 12.02 -1.22 -1.23
N THR A 243 12.00 -2.52 -0.89
CA THR A 243 11.86 -2.96 0.49
C THR A 243 13.04 -2.49 1.36
N ASP A 244 14.27 -2.51 0.83
CA ASP A 244 15.43 -1.92 1.51
C ASP A 244 15.28 -0.40 1.73
N LEU A 245 14.70 0.33 0.77
CA LEU A 245 14.38 1.75 0.96
C LEU A 245 13.35 1.97 2.07
N PHE A 246 12.34 1.10 2.19
CA PHE A 246 11.39 1.15 3.30
C PHE A 246 12.05 0.82 4.65
N ARG A 247 13.07 -0.05 4.70
CA ARG A 247 13.86 -0.29 5.92
C ARG A 247 14.64 0.97 6.33
N LEU A 248 15.24 1.66 5.37
CA LEU A 248 15.88 2.97 5.62
C LEU A 248 14.87 4.03 6.06
N LEU A 249 13.65 3.99 5.52
CA LEU A 249 12.56 4.88 5.92
C LEU A 249 12.10 4.63 7.36
N GLU A 250 11.91 3.38 7.77
CA GLU A 250 11.61 2.99 9.16
C GLU A 250 12.67 3.57 10.11
N TYR A 251 13.94 3.39 9.76
CA TYR A 251 15.05 3.90 10.54
C TYR A 251 15.04 5.42 10.68
N ALA A 252 14.72 6.14 9.60
CA ALA A 252 14.56 7.59 9.62
C ALA A 252 13.40 8.02 10.53
N ILE A 253 12.25 7.34 10.44
CA ILE A 253 11.07 7.58 11.30
C ILE A 253 11.43 7.39 12.77
N PHE A 254 12.07 6.27 13.13
CA PHE A 254 12.49 5.98 14.50
C PHE A 254 13.43 7.07 15.05
N SER A 255 14.38 7.51 14.23
CA SER A 255 15.39 8.51 14.61
C SER A 255 14.77 9.90 14.79
N LEU A 256 13.84 10.30 13.92
CA LEU A 256 13.16 11.60 13.97
C LEU A 256 12.13 11.67 15.13
N HIS A 257 11.36 10.60 15.35
CA HIS A 257 10.37 10.56 16.44
C HIS A 257 11.02 10.37 17.82
N GLY A 258 12.12 9.61 17.89
CA GLY A 258 12.87 9.38 19.12
C GLY A 258 13.45 10.64 19.77
N CYS A 259 13.66 11.73 19.02
CA CYS A 259 14.26 12.95 19.53
C CYS A 259 13.33 13.80 20.41
N LYS A 260 12.00 13.57 20.40
CA LYS A 260 11.05 14.54 20.96
C LYS A 260 10.84 14.45 22.48
N ASN A 261 11.03 13.30 23.15
CA ASN A 261 10.57 13.10 24.54
C ASN A 261 11.40 12.08 25.37
N ARG A 262 12.73 11.98 25.20
CA ARG A 262 13.52 10.98 25.93
C ARG A 262 14.06 11.51 27.27
N LYS A 263 13.85 10.73 28.34
CA LYS A 263 14.52 10.97 29.64
C LYS A 263 16.01 10.68 29.49
N ALA A 264 16.85 11.62 29.92
CA ALA A 264 18.32 11.57 29.79
C ALA A 264 18.94 10.26 30.29
N VAL A 265 18.38 9.65 31.34
CA VAL A 265 18.91 8.42 31.97
C VAL A 265 18.90 7.22 31.01
N LEU A 266 17.88 7.09 30.15
CA LEU A 266 17.80 5.99 29.20
C LEU A 266 18.49 6.30 27.87
N ALA A 267 18.91 7.56 27.65
CA ALA A 267 19.57 7.95 26.39
C ALA A 267 20.91 7.24 26.18
N VAL A 268 21.60 6.84 27.26
CA VAL A 268 22.88 6.11 27.22
C VAL A 268 22.73 4.68 26.69
N LEU A 269 21.55 4.08 26.83
CA LEU A 269 21.27 2.72 26.34
C LEU A 269 20.94 2.67 24.84
N TYR A 270 20.84 3.83 24.20
CA TYR A 270 20.59 3.94 22.78
C TYR A 270 21.77 4.65 22.13
N ASP A 271 22.60 3.91 21.39
CA ASP A 271 23.50 4.53 20.45
C ASP A 271 22.64 5.32 19.46
N LYS A 272 22.68 6.66 19.55
CA LYS A 272 22.12 7.49 18.50
C LYS A 272 23.06 7.32 17.31
N PRO A 273 22.63 6.65 16.24
CA PRO A 273 23.49 6.49 15.09
C PRO A 273 23.83 7.87 14.53
N ALA A 274 25.08 8.03 14.09
CA ALA A 274 25.55 9.27 13.51
C ALA A 274 24.60 9.68 12.37
N PRO A 275 24.25 10.97 12.23
CA PRO A 275 23.36 11.42 11.15
C PRO A 275 23.81 10.93 9.77
N THR A 276 25.12 10.90 9.54
CA THR A 276 25.75 10.44 8.31
C THR A 276 25.55 8.95 8.02
N THR A 277 25.21 8.11 9.01
CA THR A 277 24.98 6.68 8.81
C THR A 277 23.86 6.44 7.80
N LEU A 278 22.75 7.19 7.88
CA LEU A 278 21.63 7.02 6.94
C LEU A 278 22.01 7.39 5.50
N LEU A 279 22.75 8.49 5.31
CA LEU A 279 23.26 8.90 4.00
C LEU A 279 24.26 7.88 3.45
N ASN A 280 25.17 7.37 4.29
CA ASN A 280 26.15 6.37 3.89
C ASN A 280 25.49 5.04 3.51
N SER A 281 24.49 4.59 4.28
CA SER A 281 23.71 3.39 3.98
C SER A 281 22.92 3.55 2.67
N LEU A 282 22.32 4.72 2.42
CA LEU A 282 21.66 5.00 1.15
C LEU A 282 22.65 5.02 -0.02
N ALA A 283 23.81 5.66 0.15
CA ALA A 283 24.85 5.69 -0.88
C ALA A 283 25.37 4.28 -1.19
N GLN A 284 25.58 3.45 -0.15
CA GLN A 284 25.98 2.06 -0.31
C GLN A 284 24.89 1.24 -1.01
N LEU A 285 23.62 1.42 -0.64
CA LEU A 285 22.49 0.74 -1.29
C LEU A 285 22.42 1.11 -2.78
N LYS A 286 22.58 2.39 -3.12
CA LYS A 286 22.63 2.87 -4.51
C LYS A 286 23.83 2.33 -5.28
N ALA A 287 25.00 2.29 -4.66
CA ALA A 287 26.22 1.75 -5.27
C ALA A 287 26.11 0.24 -5.54
N ASN A 288 25.39 -0.49 -4.69
CA ASN A 288 25.16 -1.92 -4.81
C ASN A 288 23.88 -2.27 -5.60
N LYS A 289 23.26 -1.29 -6.27
CA LYS A 289 22.06 -1.51 -7.07
C LYS A 289 22.32 -2.59 -8.12
N ALA A 290 21.50 -3.64 -8.11
CA ALA A 290 21.69 -4.79 -8.99
C ALA A 290 21.71 -4.35 -10.45
N ARG A 291 22.65 -4.87 -11.25
CA ARG A 291 22.82 -4.45 -12.66
C ARG A 291 21.55 -4.62 -13.49
N ILE A 292 20.74 -5.62 -13.18
CA ILE A 292 19.44 -5.87 -13.84
C ILE A 292 18.46 -4.68 -13.69
N LEU A 293 18.64 -3.85 -12.65
CA LEU A 293 17.82 -2.65 -12.42
C LEU A 293 18.26 -1.45 -13.26
N LEU A 294 19.46 -1.48 -13.85
CA LEU A 294 19.88 -0.43 -14.79
C LEU A 294 18.97 -0.43 -16.02
N GLY A 295 18.62 -1.63 -16.53
CA GLY A 295 17.68 -1.79 -17.63
C GLY A 295 16.24 -1.35 -17.34
N LEU A 296 15.87 -1.11 -16.07
CA LEU A 296 14.57 -0.51 -15.69
C LEU A 296 14.59 1.02 -15.77
N THR A 297 15.77 1.64 -15.70
CA THR A 297 15.92 3.10 -15.55
C THR A 297 16.14 3.78 -16.90
N GLU A 298 16.58 3.04 -17.92
CA GLU A 298 16.82 3.57 -19.27
C GLU A 298 15.50 3.75 -20.04
N ALA A 299 15.32 4.93 -20.66
CA ALA A 299 14.09 5.27 -21.40
C ALA A 299 13.84 4.36 -22.62
N ASP A 300 14.91 3.85 -23.24
CA ASP A 300 14.90 2.84 -24.31
C ASP A 300 15.25 1.43 -23.78
N GLY A 301 15.06 1.21 -22.48
CA GLY A 301 15.49 0.00 -21.78
C GLY A 301 14.88 -1.29 -22.34
N GLU A 302 15.58 -2.40 -22.06
CA GLU A 302 15.21 -3.75 -22.50
C GLU A 302 13.82 -4.19 -21.99
N PHE A 303 13.36 -3.63 -20.86
CA PHE A 303 12.11 -4.02 -20.20
C PHE A 303 10.99 -3.01 -20.43
N GLN A 304 10.06 -3.33 -21.33
CA GLN A 304 8.99 -2.42 -21.75
C GLN A 304 7.63 -2.70 -21.09
N SER A 305 7.51 -3.74 -20.26
CA SER A 305 6.26 -4.07 -19.59
C SER A 305 5.84 -3.02 -18.55
N ASN A 306 4.52 -2.91 -18.35
CA ASN A 306 3.94 -1.93 -17.43
C ASN A 306 4.43 -2.10 -16.00
N ARG A 307 4.62 -3.34 -15.53
CA ARG A 307 5.20 -3.65 -14.20
C ARG A 307 6.62 -3.10 -14.03
N CYS A 308 7.47 -3.19 -15.05
CA CYS A 308 8.85 -2.72 -15.00
C CYS A 308 8.92 -1.19 -15.02
N LYS A 309 8.11 -0.56 -15.88
CA LYS A 309 7.96 0.91 -15.91
C LYS A 309 7.44 1.45 -14.58
N TYR A 310 6.45 0.79 -14.00
CA TYR A 310 5.93 1.13 -12.68
C TYR A 310 7.00 1.02 -11.60
N MET A 311 7.75 -0.09 -11.59
CA MET A 311 8.83 -0.33 -10.63
C MET A 311 9.89 0.78 -10.70
N SER A 312 10.26 1.21 -11.91
CA SER A 312 11.20 2.31 -12.12
C SER A 312 10.72 3.62 -11.49
N VAL A 313 9.47 4.02 -11.76
CA VAL A 313 8.86 5.22 -11.16
C VAL A 313 8.82 5.11 -9.63
N GLN A 314 8.43 3.96 -9.09
CA GLN A 314 8.37 3.74 -7.64
C GLN A 314 9.74 3.79 -6.96
N ILE A 315 10.76 3.22 -7.60
CA ILE A 315 12.15 3.32 -7.14
C ILE A 315 12.56 4.79 -7.07
N THR A 316 12.36 5.56 -8.14
CA THR A 316 12.71 6.99 -8.17
C THR A 316 11.99 7.79 -7.08
N CYS A 317 10.68 7.55 -6.89
CA CYS A 317 9.90 8.23 -5.85
C CYS A 317 10.38 7.89 -4.44
N THR A 318 10.57 6.60 -4.16
CA THR A 318 10.95 6.13 -2.82
C THR A 318 12.41 6.49 -2.50
N GLU A 319 13.32 6.40 -3.46
CA GLU A 319 14.72 6.82 -3.28
C GLU A 319 14.81 8.31 -2.96
N THR A 320 14.06 9.15 -3.70
CA THR A 320 14.04 10.59 -3.45
C THR A 320 13.49 10.90 -2.07
N LEU A 321 12.38 10.27 -1.68
CA LEU A 321 11.77 10.41 -0.36
C LEU A 321 12.79 10.10 0.76
N VAL A 322 13.45 8.94 0.69
CA VAL A 322 14.46 8.53 1.68
C VAL A 322 15.64 9.49 1.68
N ASN A 323 16.09 9.95 0.51
CA ASN A 323 17.21 10.87 0.40
C ASN A 323 16.90 12.24 1.02
N ILE A 324 15.74 12.83 0.72
CA ILE A 324 15.31 14.09 1.35
C ILE A 324 15.21 13.92 2.88
N MET A 325 14.61 12.82 3.35
CA MET A 325 14.54 12.53 4.79
C MET A 325 15.92 12.40 5.43
N ALA A 326 16.86 11.76 4.76
CA ALA A 326 18.23 11.61 5.23
C ALA A 326 18.96 12.96 5.31
N LEU A 327 18.83 13.80 4.28
CA LEU A 327 19.37 15.17 4.27
C LEU A 327 18.79 16.02 5.39
N LEU A 328 17.47 15.94 5.61
CA LEU A 328 16.80 16.65 6.71
C LEU A 328 17.28 16.19 8.08
N TYR A 329 17.44 14.88 8.27
CA TYR A 329 17.97 14.30 9.50
C TYR A 329 19.42 14.74 9.77
N CYS A 330 20.23 14.87 8.72
CA CYS A 330 21.60 15.38 8.78
C CYS A 330 21.70 16.90 8.93
N GLN A 331 20.58 17.63 8.86
CA GLN A 331 20.58 19.09 8.79
C GLN A 331 21.45 19.63 7.63
N ALA A 332 21.40 18.93 6.49
CA ALA A 332 22.09 19.37 5.29
C ALA A 332 21.60 20.76 4.82
N PRO A 333 22.41 21.50 4.04
CA PRO A 333 22.01 22.79 3.48
C PRO A 333 20.68 22.71 2.74
N ALA A 334 19.83 23.73 2.90
CA ALA A 334 18.51 23.72 2.27
C ALA A 334 18.61 23.64 0.74
N GLN A 335 19.67 24.18 0.15
CA GLN A 335 19.95 24.11 -1.28
C GLN A 335 19.89 22.68 -1.83
N GLU A 336 20.56 21.73 -1.17
CA GLU A 336 20.63 20.34 -1.61
C GLU A 336 19.24 19.69 -1.64
N VAL A 337 18.42 19.99 -0.64
CA VAL A 337 17.03 19.51 -0.56
C VAL A 337 16.17 20.10 -1.68
N MET A 338 16.30 21.41 -1.95
CA MET A 338 15.53 22.07 -3.02
C MET A 338 15.93 21.55 -4.41
N THR A 339 17.23 21.40 -4.68
CA THR A 339 17.73 20.86 -5.95
C THR A 339 17.22 19.44 -6.19
N LEU A 340 17.33 18.57 -5.17
CA LEU A 340 16.86 17.20 -5.27
C LEU A 340 15.35 17.11 -5.51
N ALA A 341 14.56 17.94 -4.81
CA ALA A 341 13.12 17.97 -5.00
C ALA A 341 12.71 18.51 -6.38
N ASN A 342 13.43 19.50 -6.92
CA ASN A 342 13.16 20.00 -8.27
C ASN A 342 13.43 18.91 -9.33
N SER A 343 14.56 18.20 -9.25
CA SER A 343 14.84 17.07 -10.15
C SER A 343 13.81 15.96 -10.03
N PHE A 344 13.36 15.66 -8.81
CA PHE A 344 12.28 14.70 -8.60
C PHE A 344 10.98 15.11 -9.28
N LEU A 345 10.58 16.38 -9.17
CA LEU A 345 9.36 16.88 -9.82
C LEU A 345 9.45 16.78 -11.34
N GLU A 346 10.60 17.12 -11.92
CA GLU A 346 10.85 16.98 -13.36
C GLU A 346 10.67 15.54 -13.85
N GLU A 347 11.07 14.55 -13.05
CA GLU A 347 10.88 13.13 -13.36
C GLU A 347 9.43 12.67 -13.15
N VAL A 348 8.77 13.10 -12.07
CA VAL A 348 7.38 12.74 -11.78
C VAL A 348 6.44 13.23 -12.88
N ILE A 349 6.64 14.44 -13.42
CA ILE A 349 5.80 14.99 -14.50
C ILE A 349 5.88 14.13 -15.78
N LYS A 350 6.99 13.45 -16.01
CA LYS A 350 7.18 12.58 -17.19
C LYS A 350 6.49 11.22 -17.02
N ALA A 351 6.12 10.84 -15.80
CA ALA A 351 5.52 9.54 -15.54
C ALA A 351 4.10 9.46 -16.16
N PRO A 352 3.71 8.32 -16.77
CA PRO A 352 2.37 8.16 -17.32
C PRO A 352 1.29 8.24 -16.24
N LEU A 353 0.16 8.90 -16.54
CA LEU A 353 -0.99 9.07 -15.62
C LEU A 353 -1.44 7.73 -15.00
N ILE A 354 -1.45 6.66 -15.78
CA ILE A 354 -1.86 5.33 -15.32
C ILE A 354 -1.04 4.85 -14.10
N MET A 355 0.24 5.21 -14.02
CA MET A 355 1.11 4.84 -12.89
C MET A 355 0.62 5.51 -11.60
N PHE A 356 0.15 6.76 -11.68
CA PHE A 356 -0.47 7.47 -10.56
C PHE A 356 -1.80 6.85 -10.17
N LYS A 357 -2.66 6.49 -11.14
CA LYS A 357 -3.96 5.86 -10.86
C LYS A 357 -3.79 4.52 -10.14
N VAL A 358 -2.83 3.71 -10.59
CA VAL A 358 -2.56 2.41 -9.96
C VAL A 358 -1.99 2.59 -8.53
N ALA A 359 -1.05 3.51 -8.34
CA ALA A 359 -0.51 3.85 -7.01
C ALA A 359 -1.54 4.52 -6.08
N SER A 360 -2.45 5.33 -6.64
CA SER A 360 -3.51 6.11 -5.99
C SER A 360 -3.04 6.83 -4.73
N ILE A 361 -3.62 6.55 -3.57
CA ILE A 361 -3.35 7.28 -2.34
C ILE A 361 -1.87 7.26 -1.93
N GLN A 362 -1.10 6.23 -2.30
CA GLN A 362 0.30 6.10 -1.91
C GLN A 362 1.18 7.19 -2.54
N ILE A 363 1.00 7.48 -3.83
CA ILE A 363 1.79 8.52 -4.49
C ILE A 363 1.38 9.91 -4.00
N VAL A 364 0.07 10.12 -3.73
CA VAL A 364 -0.43 11.35 -3.13
C VAL A 364 0.22 11.59 -1.75
N HIS A 365 0.30 10.55 -0.92
CA HIS A 365 0.99 10.62 0.37
C HIS A 365 2.48 10.93 0.24
N GLN A 366 3.18 10.32 -0.73
CA GLN A 366 4.60 10.62 -0.98
C GLN A 366 4.79 12.08 -1.38
N LEU A 367 3.99 12.60 -2.32
CA LEU A 367 4.04 14.00 -2.77
C LEU A 367 3.73 14.98 -1.64
N LEU A 368 2.71 14.69 -0.83
CA LEU A 368 2.38 15.46 0.37
C LEU A 368 3.54 15.45 1.38
N GLY A 369 4.17 14.30 1.58
CA GLY A 369 5.37 14.14 2.41
C GLY A 369 6.53 15.02 1.94
N VAL A 370 6.81 15.06 0.62
CA VAL A 370 7.80 15.96 0.01
C VAL A 370 7.48 17.42 0.31
N GLY A 371 6.22 17.84 0.19
CA GLY A 371 5.81 19.20 0.54
C GLY A 371 6.13 19.57 2.00
N HIS A 372 5.82 18.69 2.95
CA HIS A 372 6.15 18.90 4.37
C HIS A 372 7.65 18.97 4.62
N MET A 373 8.44 18.15 3.92
CA MET A 373 9.90 18.15 4.01
C MET A 373 10.51 19.44 3.46
N LEU A 374 10.00 19.94 2.33
CA LEU A 374 10.42 21.22 1.74
C LEU A 374 10.14 22.39 2.69
N ARG A 375 8.96 22.42 3.32
CA ARG A 375 8.65 23.43 4.33
C ARG A 375 9.58 23.34 5.54
N ASN A 376 10.00 22.13 5.93
CA ASN A 376 10.94 21.99 7.03
C ASN A 376 12.33 22.54 6.63
N ALA A 377 12.82 22.17 5.45
CA ALA A 377 14.09 22.67 4.91
C ALA A 377 14.10 24.19 4.74
N SER A 378 12.97 24.81 4.37
CA SER A 378 12.87 26.25 4.17
C SER A 378 13.08 27.08 5.44
N ARG A 379 13.07 26.45 6.61
CA ARG A 379 13.36 27.11 7.90
C ARG A 379 14.85 27.18 8.20
N TYR A 380 15.68 26.44 7.47
CA TYR A 380 17.13 26.45 7.63
C TYR A 380 17.70 27.77 7.10
N GLU A 381 18.95 28.08 7.48
CA GLU A 381 19.72 29.22 6.93
C GLU A 381 18.94 30.54 6.96
N HIS A 382 18.22 30.80 8.06
CA HIS A 382 17.39 31.99 8.27
C HIS A 382 16.29 32.22 7.22
N GLY A 383 15.90 31.21 6.45
CA GLY A 383 14.78 31.28 5.51
C GLY A 383 15.12 31.80 4.12
N VAL A 384 16.39 31.78 3.72
CA VAL A 384 16.83 32.19 2.36
C VAL A 384 16.05 31.43 1.26
N TYR A 385 15.73 30.16 1.50
CA TYR A 385 15.03 29.30 0.55
C TYR A 385 13.50 29.28 0.68
N ARG A 386 12.88 30.18 1.46
CA ARG A 386 11.40 30.21 1.62
C ARG A 386 10.66 30.40 0.31
N THR A 387 11.11 31.33 -0.52
CA THR A 387 10.48 31.62 -1.82
C THR A 387 10.54 30.41 -2.74
N GLU A 388 11.69 29.73 -2.78
CA GLU A 388 11.89 28.54 -3.61
C GLU A 388 11.08 27.34 -3.10
N ALA A 389 11.10 27.11 -1.79
CA ALA A 389 10.27 26.09 -1.17
C ALA A 389 8.78 26.32 -1.45
N LYS A 390 8.31 27.57 -1.33
CA LYS A 390 6.94 27.95 -1.67
C LYS A 390 6.62 27.61 -3.12
N ARG A 391 7.49 27.99 -4.07
CA ARG A 391 7.34 27.68 -5.50
C ARG A 391 7.16 26.18 -5.72
N LEU A 392 8.03 25.35 -5.12
CA LEU A 392 7.99 23.90 -5.28
C LEU A 392 6.76 23.26 -4.60
N ILE A 393 6.37 23.74 -3.41
CA ILE A 393 5.17 23.24 -2.71
C ILE A 393 3.90 23.63 -3.46
N THR A 394 3.80 24.85 -4.00
CA THR A 394 2.67 25.26 -4.86
C THR A 394 2.60 24.38 -6.10
N PHE A 395 3.73 24.13 -6.75
CA PHE A 395 3.78 23.24 -7.92
C PHE A 395 3.32 21.81 -7.58
N LEU A 396 3.73 21.26 -6.43
CA LEU A 396 3.22 19.99 -5.92
C LEU A 396 1.70 20.02 -5.71
N GLY A 397 1.18 21.10 -5.12
CA GLY A 397 -0.25 21.30 -4.92
C GLY A 397 -1.02 21.29 -6.24
N ASP A 398 -0.55 22.01 -7.24
CA ASP A 398 -1.17 22.06 -8.57
C ASP A 398 -1.11 20.71 -9.28
N LEU A 399 0.03 20.01 -9.21
CA LEU A 399 0.19 18.67 -9.77
C LEU A 399 -0.80 17.68 -9.14
N VAL A 400 -0.91 17.67 -7.81
CA VAL A 400 -1.84 16.79 -7.09
C VAL A 400 -3.28 17.18 -7.37
N LYS A 401 -3.59 18.48 -7.49
CA LYS A 401 -4.93 18.95 -7.86
C LYS A 401 -5.37 18.44 -9.23
N ASN A 402 -4.46 18.40 -10.20
CA ASN A 402 -4.75 17.86 -11.53
C ASN A 402 -5.11 16.36 -11.50
N LEU A 403 -4.83 15.65 -10.41
CA LEU A 403 -5.19 14.24 -10.21
C LEU A 403 -6.54 14.06 -9.50
N GLU A 404 -7.25 15.12 -9.09
CA GLU A 404 -8.48 15.02 -8.28
C GLU A 404 -9.60 14.23 -8.96
N HIS A 405 -9.70 14.32 -10.29
CA HIS A 405 -10.70 13.61 -11.07
C HIS A 405 -10.45 12.10 -11.14
N ASP A 406 -9.19 11.67 -11.07
CA ASP A 406 -8.80 10.26 -11.14
C ASP A 406 -8.57 9.63 -9.76
N ILE A 407 -8.18 10.44 -8.77
CA ILE A 407 -7.82 10.02 -7.43
C ILE A 407 -8.56 10.94 -6.44
N PRO A 408 -9.71 10.52 -5.88
CA PRO A 408 -10.53 11.37 -5.02
C PRO A 408 -9.78 11.97 -3.81
N SER A 409 -8.82 11.23 -3.24
CA SER A 409 -8.00 11.70 -2.11
C SER A 409 -7.01 12.81 -2.49
N ALA A 410 -6.79 13.07 -3.78
CA ALA A 410 -5.85 14.08 -4.23
C ALA A 410 -6.36 15.51 -3.97
N ALA A 411 -7.67 15.74 -3.99
CA ALA A 411 -8.25 17.06 -3.71
C ALA A 411 -7.86 17.57 -2.31
N GLU A 412 -8.07 16.74 -1.27
CA GLU A 412 -7.71 17.09 0.12
C GLU A 412 -6.19 17.28 0.28
N ALA A 413 -5.38 16.43 -0.36
CA ALA A 413 -3.93 16.56 -0.28
C ALA A 413 -3.41 17.82 -0.99
N ALA A 414 -4.00 18.20 -2.12
CA ALA A 414 -3.68 19.41 -2.85
C ALA A 414 -4.01 20.67 -2.03
N GLU A 415 -5.19 20.70 -1.40
CA GLU A 415 -5.58 21.80 -0.50
C GLU A 415 -4.56 21.96 0.63
N ARG A 416 -4.22 20.87 1.32
CA ARG A 416 -3.19 20.89 2.38
C ARG A 416 -1.83 21.38 1.88
N LEU A 417 -1.42 21.03 0.67
CA LEU A 417 -0.17 21.51 0.07
C LEU A 417 -0.22 23.02 -0.22
N LEU A 418 -1.33 23.53 -0.72
CA LEU A 418 -1.51 24.95 -1.00
C LEU A 418 -1.52 25.77 0.31
N GLU A 419 -2.24 25.31 1.33
CA GLU A 419 -2.17 25.90 2.69
C GLU A 419 -0.74 25.88 3.25
N LEU A 420 -0.01 24.79 3.01
CA LEU A 420 1.38 24.65 3.43
C LEU A 420 2.30 25.67 2.74
N ALA A 421 2.09 25.93 1.45
CA ALA A 421 2.82 26.94 0.68
C ALA A 421 2.54 28.35 1.18
N GLU A 422 1.28 28.66 1.51
CA GLU A 422 0.89 29.93 2.13
C GLU A 422 1.57 30.10 3.49
N ALA A 423 1.53 29.07 4.34
CA ALA A 423 2.17 29.07 5.66
C ALA A 423 3.71 29.02 5.62
N THR A 424 4.32 29.00 4.44
CA THR A 424 5.78 29.08 4.23
C THR A 424 6.22 30.51 3.86
N SER A 425 5.26 31.44 3.68
CA SER A 425 5.53 32.86 3.41
C SER A 425 6.11 33.64 4.60
#